data_AF-A0A653YNZ6-F1
#
_entry.id   AF-A0A653YNZ6-F1
#
_cell.length_a   1.000
_cell.length_b   1.000
_cell.length_c   1.000
_cell.angle_alpha   90.00
_cell.angle_beta   90.00
_cell.angle_gamma   90.00
#
_symmetry.space_group_name_H-M   'P 1'
#
loop_
_entity.id
_entity.type
_entity.pdbx_description
1 polymer ?
#
loop_
_entity_poly.entity_id
_entity_poly.type
_entity_poly.pdbx_seq_one_letter_code
_entity_poly.pdbx_strand_id
1 'polypeptide(L)'
;MKFEKKAIERVAAKYQAVNDLIALGVLQELTDKPNIYLFRAFLQGKDKTYLKNFCNNLLLVWAGTFKPSNWKKVELCVWDKESGDLICKYGEDIGLVFS
;
A
#
# COMPACT_ATOMS: atom_id res chain seq x y z
N MET A 1 26.85 -7.90 -6.06
CA MET A 1 26.79 -6.62 -6.80
C MET A 1 25.66 -6.47 -7.83
N LYS A 2 25.56 -7.25 -8.93
CA LYS A 2 24.45 -7.05 -9.92
C LYS A 2 23.04 -7.32 -9.38
N PHE A 3 22.91 -8.25 -8.42
CA PHE A 3 21.61 -8.59 -7.81
C PHE A 3 21.10 -7.53 -6.83
N GLU A 4 21.99 -6.92 -6.05
CA GLU A 4 21.63 -5.87 -5.07
C GLU A 4 21.16 -4.59 -5.76
N LYS A 5 21.81 -4.21 -6.88
CA LYS A 5 21.38 -3.05 -7.67
C LYS A 5 19.94 -3.18 -8.17
N LYS A 6 19.58 -4.36 -8.69
CA LYS A 6 18.20 -4.64 -9.14
C LYS A 6 17.19 -4.63 -8.00
N ALA A 7 17.57 -5.05 -6.80
CA ALA A 7 16.69 -5.02 -5.63
C ALA A 7 16.39 -3.57 -5.20
N ILE A 8 17.43 -2.73 -5.15
CA ILE A 8 17.30 -1.31 -4.80
C ILE A 8 16.44 -0.57 -5.83
N GLU A 9 16.68 -0.78 -7.13
CA GLU A 9 15.87 -0.18 -8.21
C GLU A 9 14.39 -0.54 -8.10
N ARG A 10 14.07 -1.79 -7.75
CA ARG A 10 12.68 -2.23 -7.54
C ARG A 10 12.02 -1.55 -6.35
N VAL A 11 12.76 -1.32 -5.28
CA VAL A 11 12.23 -0.59 -4.11
C VAL A 11 11.99 0.88 -4.50
N ALA A 12 12.97 1.53 -5.12
CA ALA A 12 12.84 2.91 -5.57
C ALA A 12 11.62 3.10 -6.50
N ALA A 13 11.39 2.17 -7.44
CA ALA A 13 10.23 2.21 -8.32
C ALA A 13 8.88 2.15 -7.57
N LYS A 14 8.80 1.41 -6.45
CA LYS A 14 7.58 1.38 -5.61
C LYS A 14 7.34 2.70 -4.91
N TYR A 15 8.40 3.30 -4.34
CA TYR A 15 8.30 4.63 -3.73
C TYR A 15 7.87 5.68 -4.74
N GLN A 16 8.46 5.67 -5.93
CA GLN A 16 8.08 6.58 -7.00
C GLN A 16 6.60 6.42 -7.37
N ALA A 17 6.15 5.19 -7.60
CA ALA A 17 4.76 4.93 -7.96
C ALA A 17 3.76 5.40 -6.88
N VAL A 18 4.10 5.25 -5.59
CA VAL A 18 3.26 5.76 -4.49
C VAL A 18 3.23 7.28 -4.48
N ASN A 19 4.40 7.94 -4.64
CA ASN A 19 4.48 9.39 -4.70
C ASN A 19 3.72 9.95 -5.90
N ASP A 20 3.79 9.30 -7.06
CA ASP A 20 3.05 9.70 -8.26
C ASP A 20 1.54 9.61 -8.02
N LEU A 21 1.06 8.54 -7.37
CA LEU A 21 -0.36 8.39 -7.02
C LEU A 21 -0.83 9.43 -6.00
N ILE A 22 0.03 9.85 -5.06
CA ILE A 22 -0.25 10.95 -4.14
C ILE A 22 -0.31 12.27 -4.90
N ALA A 23 0.65 12.53 -5.79
CA ALA A 23 0.70 13.76 -6.59
C ALA A 23 -0.51 13.91 -7.52
N LEU A 24 -1.04 12.79 -8.04
CA LEU A 24 -2.27 12.75 -8.83
C LEU A 24 -3.55 12.85 -7.97
N GLY A 25 -3.42 12.87 -6.64
CA GLY A 25 -4.55 12.92 -5.71
C GLY A 25 -5.34 11.61 -5.58
N VAL A 26 -4.87 10.53 -6.20
CA VAL A 26 -5.48 9.20 -6.16
C VAL A 26 -5.32 8.58 -4.77
N LEU A 27 -4.13 8.70 -4.20
CA LEU A 27 -3.84 8.37 -2.80
C LEU A 27 -3.77 9.64 -1.96
N GLN A 28 -4.19 9.56 -0.71
CA GLN A 28 -3.82 10.55 0.30
C GLN A 28 -2.36 10.35 0.73
N GLU A 29 -1.73 11.42 1.23
CA GLU A 29 -0.43 11.35 1.90
C GLU A 29 -0.40 10.28 2.99
N LEU A 30 0.73 9.59 3.10
CA LEU A 30 0.91 8.57 4.13
C LEU A 30 1.05 9.22 5.52
N THR A 31 0.49 8.56 6.52
CA THR A 31 0.58 9.00 7.92
C THR A 31 1.34 7.97 8.76
N ASP A 32 1.67 8.32 10.00
CA ASP A 32 2.29 7.42 10.98
C ASP A 32 1.42 6.20 11.37
N LYS A 33 0.16 6.19 10.93
CA LYS A 33 -0.74 5.04 10.99
C LYS A 33 -0.75 4.29 9.65
N PRO A 34 -0.88 2.96 9.65
CA PRO A 34 -0.93 2.14 8.44
C PRO A 34 -2.30 2.22 7.73
N ASN A 35 -2.76 3.44 7.48
CA ASN A 35 -4.01 3.74 6.79
C ASN A 35 -3.70 4.33 5.42
N ILE A 36 -4.36 3.81 4.39
CA ILE A 36 -4.33 4.33 3.03
C ILE A 36 -5.73 4.78 2.66
N TYR A 37 -5.84 5.97 2.08
CA TYR A 37 -7.11 6.51 1.60
C TYR A 37 -7.02 6.68 0.09
N LEU A 38 -7.98 6.10 -0.64
CA LEU A 38 -8.05 6.16 -2.10
C LEU A 38 -9.48 6.11 -2.62
N PHE A 39 -9.71 6.50 -3.86
CA PHE A 39 -11.02 6.35 -4.51
C PHE A 39 -11.31 4.87 -4.82
N ARG A 40 -12.40 4.30 -4.31
CA ARG A 40 -12.79 2.91 -4.56
C ARG A 40 -12.83 2.55 -6.06
N ALA A 41 -13.22 3.50 -6.92
CA ALA A 41 -13.21 3.33 -8.37
C ALA A 41 -11.86 2.87 -8.94
N PHE A 42 -10.74 3.22 -8.29
CA PHE A 42 -9.40 2.78 -8.69
C PHE A 42 -9.20 1.27 -8.58
N LEU A 43 -9.92 0.62 -7.66
CA LEU A 43 -9.85 -0.81 -7.40
C LEU A 43 -10.90 -1.60 -8.20
N GLN A 44 -11.84 -0.93 -8.86
CA GLN A 44 -12.94 -1.58 -9.56
C GLN A 44 -12.44 -2.43 -10.74
N GLY A 45 -12.96 -3.65 -10.86
CA GLY A 45 -12.60 -4.60 -11.93
C GLY A 45 -11.19 -5.20 -11.81
N LYS A 46 -10.46 -4.93 -10.72
CA LYS A 46 -9.17 -5.58 -10.44
C LYS A 46 -9.37 -6.92 -9.76
N ASP A 47 -8.54 -7.89 -10.12
CA ASP A 47 -8.58 -9.21 -9.48
C ASP A 47 -7.93 -9.20 -8.08
N LYS A 48 -8.20 -10.26 -7.31
CA LYS A 48 -7.70 -10.41 -5.94
C LYS A 48 -6.16 -10.44 -5.86
N THR A 49 -5.48 -10.97 -6.88
CA THR A 49 -4.01 -11.06 -6.92
C THR A 49 -3.39 -9.68 -7.08
N TYR A 50 -3.93 -8.88 -8.00
CA TYR A 50 -3.56 -7.48 -8.17
C TYR A 50 -3.76 -6.70 -6.87
N LEU A 51 -4.95 -6.80 -6.27
CA LEU A 51 -5.26 -6.07 -5.04
C LEU A 51 -4.36 -6.46 -3.87
N LYS A 52 -4.03 -7.76 -3.73
CA LYS A 52 -3.08 -8.24 -2.74
C LYS A 52 -1.69 -7.64 -2.96
N ASN A 53 -1.18 -7.66 -4.19
CA ASN A 53 0.13 -7.12 -4.52
C ASN A 53 0.19 -5.60 -4.34
N PHE A 54 -0.88 -4.90 -4.70
CA PHE A 54 -1.03 -3.47 -4.48
C PHE A 54 -0.94 -3.13 -2.99
N CYS A 55 -1.74 -3.78 -2.15
CA CYS A 55 -1.71 -3.56 -0.69
C CYS A 55 -0.35 -3.93 -0.09
N ASN A 56 0.28 -5.01 -0.54
CA ASN A 56 1.63 -5.38 -0.10
C ASN A 56 2.67 -4.30 -0.44
N ASN A 57 2.65 -3.78 -1.67
CA ASN A 57 3.57 -2.72 -2.06
C ASN A 57 3.36 -1.45 -1.23
N LEU A 58 2.12 -1.08 -0.95
CA LEU A 58 1.79 0.05 -0.08
C LEU A 58 2.30 -0.17 1.34
N LEU A 59 2.07 -1.36 1.93
CA LEU A 59 2.56 -1.71 3.26
C LEU A 59 4.10 -1.64 3.32
N LEU A 60 4.80 -2.10 2.29
CA LEU A 60 6.26 -2.03 2.22
C LEU A 60 6.78 -0.58 2.13
N VAL A 61 6.14 0.27 1.32
CA VAL A 61 6.50 1.69 1.23
C VAL A 61 6.23 2.41 2.56
N TRP A 62 5.08 2.16 3.16
CA TRP A 62 4.73 2.68 4.47
C TRP A 62 5.74 2.23 5.54
N ALA A 63 6.05 0.93 5.61
CA ALA A 63 6.97 0.37 6.59
C ALA A 63 8.40 0.90 6.41
N GLY A 64 8.86 1.12 5.17
CA GLY A 64 10.18 1.72 4.96
C GLY A 64 10.22 3.22 5.27
N THR A 65 9.09 3.91 5.19
CA THR A 65 8.95 5.33 5.55
C THR A 65 8.92 5.52 7.07
N PHE A 66 8.08 4.76 7.78
CA PHE A 66 7.84 4.95 9.23
C PHE A 66 8.61 3.98 10.13
N LYS A 67 9.22 2.92 9.57
CA LYS A 67 10.13 1.98 10.26
C LYS A 67 9.54 1.41 11.57
N PRO A 68 8.37 0.75 11.53
CA PRO A 68 7.82 0.12 12.72
C PRO A 68 8.75 -1.01 13.22
N SER A 69 8.71 -1.29 14.52
CA SER A 69 9.56 -2.32 15.14
C SER A 69 9.32 -3.73 14.59
N ASN A 70 8.08 -4.04 14.19
CA ASN A 70 7.74 -5.31 13.55
C ASN A 70 6.68 -5.10 12.46
N TRP A 71 7.13 -4.74 11.25
CA TRP A 71 6.25 -4.46 10.13
C TRP A 71 5.41 -5.65 9.67
N LYS A 72 5.84 -6.89 9.93
CA LYS A 72 5.10 -8.09 9.50
C LYS A 72 3.76 -8.26 10.22
N LYS A 73 3.68 -7.74 11.45
CA LYS A 73 2.45 -7.72 12.27
C LYS A 73 1.57 -6.50 12.00
N VAL A 74 1.97 -5.63 11.06
CA VAL A 74 1.20 -4.43 10.74
C VAL A 74 0.10 -4.80 9.76
N GLU A 75 -1.11 -4.35 10.06
CA GLU A 75 -2.25 -4.40 9.16
C GLU A 75 -2.41 -3.05 8.47
N LEU A 76 -2.33 -3.06 7.15
CA LEU A 76 -2.70 -1.94 6.30
C LEU A 76 -4.22 -1.88 6.18
N CYS A 77 -4.84 -0.78 6.59
CA CYS A 77 -6.26 -0.52 6.36
C CYS A 77 -6.41 0.38 5.13
N VAL A 78 -7.19 -0.06 4.16
CA VAL A 78 -7.49 0.71 2.94
C VAL A 78 -8.91 1.24 3.04
N TRP A 79 -9.03 2.55 3.02
CA TRP A 79 -10.27 3.30 3.22
C TRP A 79 -10.67 3.99 1.92
N ASP A 80 -11.97 4.11 1.70
CA ASP A 80 -12.49 4.93 0.63
C ASP A 80 -12.36 6.40 0.99
N LYS A 81 -11.78 7.19 0.09
CA LYS A 81 -11.53 8.61 0.29
C LYS A 81 -12.81 9.45 0.22
N GLU A 82 -13.84 8.97 -0.48
CA GLU A 82 -15.11 9.68 -0.62
C GLU A 82 -16.07 9.39 0.53
N SER A 83 -16.34 8.12 0.82
CA SER A 83 -17.29 7.74 1.87
C SER A 83 -16.68 7.63 3.26
N GLY A 84 -15.37 7.42 3.37
CA GLY A 84 -14.70 7.09 4.63
C GLY A 84 -14.88 5.63 5.06
N ASP A 85 -15.50 4.79 4.23
CA ASP A 85 -15.70 3.38 4.55
C ASP A 85 -14.41 2.58 4.43
N LEU A 86 -14.25 1.59 5.31
CA LEU A 86 -13.20 0.60 5.14
C LEU A 86 -13.49 -0.22 3.88
N ILE A 87 -12.53 -0.30 2.96
CA ILE A 87 -12.62 -1.15 1.76
C ILE A 87 -12.07 -2.53 2.08
N CYS A 88 -10.86 -2.58 2.62
CA CYS A 88 -10.19 -3.84 2.94
C CYS A 88 -9.08 -3.64 3.97
N LYS A 89 -8.65 -4.77 4.55
CA LYS A 89 -7.46 -4.88 5.37
C LYS A 89 -6.46 -5.82 4.69
N TYR A 90 -5.19 -5.51 4.85
CA TYR A 90 -4.10 -6.36 4.39
C TYR A 90 -3.03 -6.52 5.46
N GLY A 91 -2.65 -7.75 5.77
CA GLY A 91 -1.47 -8.06 6.57
C GLY A 91 -0.73 -9.27 5.99
N GLU A 92 0.56 -9.44 6.31
CA GLU A 92 1.30 -10.63 5.86
C GLU A 92 0.68 -11.92 6.41
N ASP A 93 0.22 -11.89 7.66
CA ASP A 93 -0.31 -13.05 8.37
C ASP A 93 -1.76 -13.39 7.97
N ILE A 94 -2.59 -12.37 7.73
CA ILE A 94 -4.02 -12.52 7.45
C ILE A 94 -4.34 -12.51 5.94
N GLY A 95 -3.42 -12.04 5.10
CA GLY A 95 -3.68 -11.79 3.69
C GLY A 95 -4.61 -10.61 3.45
N LEU A 96 -5.36 -10.64 2.35
CA LEU A 96 -6.31 -9.59 1.96
C LEU A 96 -7.73 -9.98 2.41
N VAL A 97 -8.36 -9.12 3.22
CA VAL A 97 -9.72 -9.27 3.75
C VAL A 97 -10.55 -8.06 3.36
N PHE A 98 -11.68 -8.27 2.69
CA PHE A 98 -12.62 -7.19 2.33
C PHE A 98 -13.60 -6.92 3.48
N SER A 99 -14.00 -5.66 3.62
CA SER A 99 -15.02 -5.25 4.59
C SER A 99 -16.43 -5.31 4.00
#